data_AF-A0A662CFT0-F1
#
_entry.id   AF-A0A662CFT0-F1
#
_cell.length_a   1.000
_cell.length_b   1.000
_cell.length_c   1.000
_cell.angle_alpha   90.00
_cell.angle_beta   90.00
_cell.angle_gamma   90.00
#
_symmetry.space_group_name_H-M   'P 1'
#
loop_
_entity.id
_entity.type
_entity.pdbx_description
1 polymer ?
#
loop_
_entity_poly.entity_id
_entity_poly.type
_entity_poly.pdbx_seq_one_letter_code
_entity_poly.pdbx_strand_id
1 'polypeptide(L)' 'SLKRVRKMGAGEVVLEVRRGNRVALSLYRSVGFKVVGRRPRHYEDGEDAWVMRLKFQEVEDDGAGDYREAYGNSRGV' A
#
# COMPACT_ATOMS: atom_id res chain seq x y z
N SER A 1 3.65 2.49 -9.34
CA SER A 1 2.18 2.59 -9.14
C SER A 1 1.76 1.70 -7.99
N LEU A 2 0.66 2.01 -7.30
CA LEU A 2 0.15 1.20 -6.18
C LEU A 2 -0.13 -0.26 -6.57
N LYS A 3 -0.57 -0.51 -7.82
CA LYS A 3 -0.75 -1.86 -8.37
C LYS A 3 0.54 -2.68 -8.35
N ARG A 4 1.68 -2.08 -8.73
CA ARG A 4 2.98 -2.77 -8.71
C ARG A 4 3.44 -3.03 -7.28
N VAL A 5 3.26 -2.06 -6.38
CA VAL A 5 3.61 -2.22 -4.96
C VAL A 5 2.82 -3.37 -4.34
N ARG A 6 1.51 -3.47 -4.60
CA ARG A 6 0.69 -4.61 -4.19
C ARG A 6 1.16 -5.94 -4.79
N LYS A 7 1.49 -5.98 -6.09
CA LYS A 7 1.99 -7.20 -6.76
C LYS A 7 3.33 -7.70 -6.19
N MET A 8 4.12 -6.83 -5.58
CA MET A 8 5.37 -7.22 -4.90
C MET A 8 5.13 -7.72 -3.46
N GLY A 9 3.88 -7.88 -3.03
CA GLY A 9 3.55 -8.40 -1.70
C GLY A 9 3.63 -7.38 -0.57
N ALA A 10 3.69 -6.08 -0.85
CA ALA A 10 3.63 -5.07 0.21
C ALA A 10 2.26 -5.09 0.89
N GLY A 11 2.23 -5.05 2.23
CA GLY A 11 0.99 -4.99 3.02
C GLY A 11 0.42 -3.58 3.18
N GLU A 12 1.28 -2.55 3.10
CA GLU A 12 0.84 -1.15 3.18
C GLU A 12 1.80 -0.20 2.44
N VAL A 13 1.32 1.02 2.22
CA VAL A 13 2.11 2.17 1.76
C VAL A 13 1.96 3.28 2.78
N VAL A 14 3.08 3.86 3.20
CA VAL A 14 3.13 5.05 4.05
C VAL A 14 3.76 6.18 3.26
N LEU A 15 3.24 7.39 3.43
CA LEU A 15 3.78 8.61 2.86
C LEU A 15 3.70 9.77 3.86
N GLU A 16 4.50 10.79 3.62
CA GLU A 16 4.47 12.06 4.36
C GLU A 16 4.04 13.17 3.39
N VAL A 17 3.13 14.04 3.83
CA VAL A 17 2.61 15.14 3.03
C VAL A 17 2.51 16.42 3.85
N ARG A 18 2.99 17.53 3.29
CA ARG A 18 2.91 18.88 3.88
C ARG A 18 1.48 19.21 4.32
N ARG A 19 1.33 19.66 5.57
CA ARG A 19 0.01 19.83 6.22
C ARG A 19 -0.95 20.71 5.41
N GLY A 20 -0.42 21.75 4.76
CA GLY A 20 -1.13 22.72 3.94
C GLY A 20 -1.36 22.31 2.49
N ASN A 21 -0.81 21.18 2.01
CA ASN A 21 -1.01 20.74 0.63
C ASN A 21 -2.38 20.09 0.44
N ARG A 22 -3.43 20.92 0.37
CA ARG A 22 -4.84 20.49 0.29
C ARG A 22 -5.13 19.64 -0.95
N VAL A 23 -4.46 19.92 -2.07
CA VAL A 23 -4.63 19.18 -3.33
C VAL A 23 -4.14 17.74 -3.17
N ALA A 24 -2.90 17.56 -2.69
CA ALA A 24 -2.34 16.23 -2.47
C ALA A 24 -3.13 15.46 -1.40
N LEU A 25 -3.53 16.14 -0.31
CA LEU A 25 -4.36 15.53 0.73
C LEU A 25 -5.70 15.02 0.19
N SER A 26 -6.36 15.77 -0.68
CA SER A 26 -7.61 15.36 -1.32
C SER A 26 -7.38 14.13 -2.21
N LEU A 27 -6.33 14.14 -3.03
CA LEU A 27 -5.97 13.02 -3.89
C LEU A 27 -5.67 11.75 -3.08
N TYR A 28 -4.86 11.83 -2.05
CA TYR A 28 -4.50 10.66 -1.26
C TYR A 28 -5.72 10.10 -0.53
N ARG A 29 -6.60 10.97 0.00
CA ARG A 29 -7.87 10.53 0.60
C ARG A 29 -8.77 9.84 -0.41
N SER A 30 -8.88 10.33 -1.64
CA SER A 30 -9.72 9.69 -2.67
C SER A 30 -9.20 8.32 -3.10
N VAL A 31 -7.89 8.07 -2.93
CA VAL A 31 -7.26 6.76 -3.17
C VAL A 31 -7.40 5.81 -1.96
N GLY A 32 -7.83 6.32 -0.80
CA GLY A 32 -8.07 5.54 0.42
C GLY A 32 -6.99 5.66 1.49
N PHE A 33 -6.00 6.56 1.32
CA PHE A 33 -5.05 6.85 2.38
C PHE A 33 -5.73 7.53 3.57
N LYS A 34 -5.33 7.15 4.79
CA LYS A 34 -5.81 7.74 6.04
C LYS A 34 -4.65 8.39 6.79
N VAL A 35 -4.91 9.52 7.46
CA VAL A 35 -3.92 10.14 8.36
C VAL A 35 -3.74 9.23 9.57
N VAL A 36 -2.49 8.92 9.91
CA VAL A 36 -2.13 8.02 11.01
C VAL A 36 -1.11 8.63 11.96
N GLY A 37 -0.60 9.81 11.65
CA GLY A 37 0.35 10.51 12.50
C GLY A 37 0.68 11.89 11.97
N ARG A 38 1.48 12.61 12.74
CA ARG A 38 1.98 13.94 12.43
C ARG A 38 3.47 14.02 12.76
N ARG A 39 4.25 14.65 11.88
CA ARG A 39 5.64 15.03 12.12
C ARG A 39 5.69 16.54 12.31
N PRO A 40 5.87 17.05 13.54
CA PRO A 40 5.98 18.47 13.78
C PRO A 40 7.21 19.07 13.11
N ARG A 41 7.08 20.24 12.46
CA ARG A 41 8.19 20.98 11.82
C ARG A 41 9.08 20.11 10.93
N HIS A 42 8.47 19.30 10.09
CA HIS A 42 9.17 18.34 9.25
C HIS A 42 9.83 19.00 8.03
N TYR A 43 9.22 20.06 7.51
CA TYR A 43 9.78 20.85 6.42
C TYR A 43 10.68 21.97 6.95
N GLU A 44 11.63 22.44 6.13
CA GLU A 44 12.62 23.46 6.49
C GLU A 44 12.00 24.79 6.94
N ASP A 45 10.82 25.11 6.41
CA ASP A 45 10.01 26.27 6.78
C ASP A 45 9.25 26.11 8.10
N GLY A 46 9.45 24.98 8.80
CA GLY A 46 8.78 24.67 10.06
C GLY A 46 7.37 24.11 9.89
N GLU A 47 6.91 23.82 8.67
CA GLU A 47 5.59 23.22 8.48
C GLU A 47 5.56 21.73 8.89
N ASP A 48 4.46 21.33 9.53
CA ASP A 48 4.19 19.95 9.88
C ASP A 48 3.96 19.08 8.62
N ALA A 49 4.24 17.78 8.74
CA ALA A 49 3.78 16.78 7.78
C ALA A 49 2.70 15.88 8.41
N TRP A 50 1.69 15.53 7.60
CA TRP A 50 0.83 14.40 7.89
C TRP A 50 1.50 13.12 7.44
N VAL A 51 1.52 12.12 8.31
CA VAL A 51 1.84 10.74 7.93
C VAL A 51 0.53 10.07 7.50
N MET A 52 0.47 9.60 6.27
CA MET A 52 -0.70 8.93 5.72
C MET A 52 -0.38 7.49 5.34
N ARG A 53 -1.35 6.59 5.51
CA ARG A 53 -1.20 5.16 5.25
C ARG A 53 -2.36 4.61 4.41
N LEU A 54 -2.01 3.75 3.46
CA LEU A 54 -2.93 2.89 2.72
C LEU A 54 -2.56 1.44 3.01
N LYS A 55 -3.47 0.66 3.59
CA LYS A 55 -3.31 -0.79 3.73
C LYS A 55 -3.88 -1.48 2.49
N PHE A 56 -3.17 -2.47 1.97
CA PHE A 56 -3.75 -3.39 1.00
C PHE A 56 -4.53 -4.44 1.77
N GLN A 57 -5.78 -4.72 1.36
CA GLN A 57 -6.49 -5.87 1.92
C GLN A 57 -5.71 -7.13 1.55
N GLU A 58 -5.43 -7.98 2.54
CA GLU A 58 -5.04 -9.35 2.27
C GLU A 58 -6.15 -9.95 1.42
N VAL A 59 -5.77 -10.48 0.26
CA VAL A 59 -6.69 -11.36 -0.46
C VAL A 59 -6.76 -12.57 0.44
N GLU A 60 -7.87 -12.77 1.14
CA GLU A 60 -8.18 -14.08 1.71
C GLU A 60 -8.17 -15.03 0.51
N ASP A 61 -7.11 -15.83 0.40
CA ASP A 61 -7.03 -16.93 -0.53
C ASP A 61 -8.10 -17.93 -0.08
N ASP A 62 -9.25 -17.88 -0.72
CA ASP A 62 -10.43 -18.69 -0.46
C ASP A 62 -10.27 -20.14 -0.96
N GLY A 63 -9.04 -20.56 -1.29
CA GLY A 63 -8.64 -21.97 -1.29
C GLY A 63 -9.43 -22.86 -2.25
N ALA A 64 -10.10 -22.29 -3.25
CA ALA A 64 -10.84 -23.02 -4.28
C ALA A 64 -10.23 -22.78 -5.67
N GLY A 65 -8.92 -22.99 -5.77
CA GLY A 65 -8.19 -22.98 -7.04
C GLY A 65 -7.28 -24.19 -7.10
N ASP A 66 -7.69 -25.17 -7.89
CA ASP A 66 -6.99 -26.41 -8.17
C ASP A 66 -5.54 -26.20 -8.64
N TYR A 67 -4.58 -26.26 -7.72
CA TYR A 67 -3.15 -26.20 -8.01
C TYR A 67 -2.51 -27.59 -8.26
N ARG A 68 -3.30 -28.64 -8.55
CA ARG A 68 -2.75 -30.00 -8.70
C ARG A 68 -2.32 -30.41 -10.11
N GLU A 69 -2.59 -29.65 -11.16
CA GLU A 69 -2.36 -30.17 -12.52
C GLU A 69 -1.17 -29.57 -13.29
N ALA A 70 -0.52 -28.50 -12.83
CA ALA A 70 0.39 -27.72 -13.69
C ALA A 70 1.91 -27.94 -13.50
N TYR A 71 2.36 -28.69 -12.49
CA TYR A 71 3.78 -29.05 -12.35
C TYR A 71 3.90 -30.56 -12.18
N GLY A 72 4.11 -31.24 -13.31
CA GLY A 72 4.12 -32.69 -13.39
C GLY A 72 5.25 -33.36 -12.62
N ASN A 73 5.11 -34.68 -12.49
CA ASN A 73 6.28 -35.53 -12.54
C ASN A 73 6.05 -36.65 -13.55
N SER A 74 6.48 -36.37 -14.78
CA SER A 74 6.77 -37.39 -15.78
C SER A 74 8.14 -38.02 -15.50
N ARG A 75 8.16 -39.35 -15.54
CA ARG A 75 9.30 -40.30 -15.64
C ARG A 75 9.84 -40.90 -14.34
N GLY A 76 9.78 -42.24 -14.31
CA GLY A 76 10.86 -43.07 -13.77
C GLY A 76 10.37 -44.30 -13.03
N VAL A 77 10.55 -45.46 -13.68
CA VAL A 77 10.42 -46.87 -13.24
C VAL A 77 9.04 -47.45 -12.99
#